data_AF-A0A5C1QJR5-F1
#
_entry.id   AF-A0A5C1QJR5-F1
#
_cell.length_a   1.000
_cell.length_b   1.000
_cell.length_c   1.000
_cell.angle_alpha   90.00
_cell.angle_beta   90.00
_cell.angle_gamma   90.00
#
_symmetry.space_group_name_H-M   'P 1'
#
loop_
_entity.id
_entity.type
_entity.pdbx_description
1 polymer ?
#
loop_
_entity_poly.entity_id
_entity_poly.type
_entity_poly.pdbx_seq_one_letter_code
_entity_poly.pdbx_strand_id
1 'polypeptide(L)'
;MNKTNFLVSIKGFLNGFAQAMNHKATSQIAYEITEMEHSFALMLYGNFVGFPSPPMAIALELLPVMQGDLEKILTRASQTGNGLSELASVMGEP
;
A
#
# COMPACT_ATOMS: atom_id res chain seq x y z
N MET A 1 27.04 6.00 -42.44
CA MET A 1 26.18 5.61 -41.29
C MET A 1 25.19 6.75 -41.03
N ASN A 2 23.90 6.52 -41.27
CA ASN A 2 22.88 7.58 -41.36
C ASN A 2 22.69 8.34 -40.03
N LYS A 3 23.22 9.57 -39.97
CA LYS A 3 23.12 10.48 -38.81
C LYS A 3 21.66 10.74 -38.38
N THR A 4 20.73 10.67 -39.33
CA THR A 4 19.28 10.87 -39.09
C THR A 4 18.67 9.79 -38.20
N ASN A 5 19.05 8.53 -38.38
CA ASN A 5 18.48 7.41 -37.61
C ASN A 5 18.99 7.42 -36.16
N PHE A 6 20.24 7.85 -35.95
CA PHE A 6 20.82 7.94 -34.61
C PHE A 6 20.16 9.05 -33.76
N LEU A 7 19.89 10.21 -34.36
CA LEU A 7 19.19 11.31 -33.69
C LEU A 7 17.74 10.95 -33.32
N VAL A 8 17.03 10.22 -34.17
CA VAL A 8 15.68 9.72 -33.88
C VAL A 8 15.70 8.73 -32.72
N SER A 9 16.69 7.84 -32.68
CA SER A 9 16.84 6.87 -31.58
C SER A 9 17.14 7.54 -30.24
N ILE A 10 18.03 8.56 -30.23
CA ILE A 10 18.31 9.36 -29.03
C ILE A 10 17.06 10.12 -28.57
N LYS A 11 16.28 10.70 -29.49
CA LYS A 11 15.03 11.39 -29.14
C LYS A 11 13.99 10.42 -28.57
N GLY A 12 13.90 9.21 -29.14
CA GLY A 12 13.04 8.14 -28.62
C GLY A 12 13.45 7.70 -27.21
N PHE A 13 14.76 7.54 -26.98
CA PHE A 13 15.29 7.21 -25.66
C PHE A 13 15.03 8.30 -24.62
N LEU A 14 15.26 9.57 -24.96
CA LEU A 14 14.97 10.72 -24.08
C LEU A 14 13.48 10.81 -23.72
N ASN A 15 12.59 10.59 -24.69
CA ASN A 15 11.15 10.58 -24.43
C ASN A 15 10.73 9.40 -23.53
N GLY A 16 11.26 8.19 -23.78
CA GLY A 16 11.00 7.02 -22.95
C GLY A 16 11.53 7.21 -21.52
N PHE A 17 12.70 7.83 -21.37
CA PHE A 17 13.27 8.15 -20.06
C PHE A 17 12.42 9.17 -19.31
N ALA A 18 11.99 10.25 -19.97
CA ALA A 18 11.12 11.25 -19.36
C ALA A 18 9.76 10.65 -18.93
N GLN A 19 9.19 9.77 -19.76
CA GLN A 19 7.95 9.07 -19.44
C GLN A 19 8.13 8.14 -18.23
N ALA A 20 9.23 7.38 -18.17
CA ALA A 20 9.54 6.50 -17.05
C ALA A 20 9.77 7.29 -15.75
N MET A 21 10.44 8.44 -15.81
CA MET A 21 10.65 9.31 -14.65
C MET A 21 9.32 9.83 -14.09
N ASN A 22 8.45 10.34 -14.96
CA ASN A 22 7.13 10.81 -14.54
C ASN A 22 6.29 9.67 -13.99
N HIS A 23 6.28 8.52 -14.65
CA HIS A 23 5.56 7.35 -14.17
C HIS A 23 6.04 6.92 -12.77
N LYS A 24 7.36 6.85 -12.55
CA LYS A 24 7.95 6.49 -11.26
C LYS A 24 7.58 7.49 -10.16
N ALA A 25 7.63 8.80 -10.45
CA ALA A 25 7.25 9.84 -9.50
C ALA A 25 5.77 9.70 -9.10
N THR A 26 4.87 9.56 -10.09
CA THR A 26 3.44 9.38 -9.84
C THR A 26 3.14 8.09 -9.09
N SER A 27 3.78 6.97 -9.46
CA SER A 27 3.58 5.69 -8.77
C SER A 27 4.04 5.74 -7.31
N GLN A 28 5.11 6.49 -7.03
CA GLN A 28 5.63 6.62 -5.67
C GLN A 28 4.69 7.44 -4.79
N ILE A 29 4.15 8.54 -5.31
CA ILE A 29 3.14 9.35 -4.59
C ILE A 29 1.87 8.52 -4.35
N ALA A 30 1.41 7.75 -5.33
CA ALA A 30 0.25 6.88 -5.17
C ALA A 30 0.45 5.81 -4.09
N TYR A 31 1.65 5.23 -4.04
CA TYR A 31 2.04 4.30 -2.99
C TYR A 31 2.02 4.96 -1.60
N GLU A 32 2.58 6.16 -1.47
CA GLU A 32 2.63 6.91 -0.21
C GLU A 32 1.23 7.27 0.30
N ILE A 33 0.31 7.67 -0.60
CA ILE A 33 -1.10 7.90 -0.24
C ILE A 33 -1.73 6.64 0.33
N THR A 34 -1.51 5.50 -0.33
CA THR A 34 -2.02 4.20 0.13
C THR A 34 -1.45 3.83 1.50
N GLU A 35 -0.18 4.12 1.75
CA GLU A 35 0.45 3.86 3.04
C GLU A 35 -0.14 4.75 4.16
N MET A 36 -0.37 6.03 3.87
CA MET A 36 -1.06 6.94 4.79
C MET A 36 -2.49 6.50 5.10
N GLU A 37 -3.24 6.01 4.12
CA GLU A 37 -4.59 5.46 4.32
C GLU A 37 -4.55 4.26 5.28
N HIS A 38 -3.59 3.35 5.12
CA HIS A 38 -3.41 2.23 6.03
C HIS A 38 -3.06 2.70 7.47
N SER A 39 -2.14 3.66 7.62
CA SER A 39 -1.81 4.23 8.93
C SER A 39 -3.01 4.94 9.57
N PHE A 40 -3.80 5.68 8.79
CA PHE A 40 -5.01 6.33 9.26
C PHE A 40 -6.07 5.31 9.73
N ALA A 41 -6.27 4.23 8.97
CA ALA A 41 -7.16 3.14 9.37
C ALA A 41 -6.70 2.47 10.68
N LEU A 42 -5.40 2.29 10.89
CA LEU A 42 -4.85 1.84 12.16
C LEU A 42 -5.06 2.86 13.29
N MET A 43 -4.99 4.17 13.04
CA MET A 43 -5.30 5.17 14.07
C MET A 43 -6.80 5.18 14.43
N LEU A 44 -7.67 4.99 13.44
CA LEU A 44 -9.12 5.00 13.63
C LEU A 44 -9.62 3.74 14.35
N TYR A 45 -9.14 2.57 13.93
CA TYR A 45 -9.56 1.27 14.45
C TYR A 45 -8.60 0.66 15.48
N GLY A 46 -7.41 1.24 15.66
CA GLY A 46 -6.41 0.79 16.64
C GLY A 46 -6.74 1.12 18.10
N ASN A 47 -7.91 1.70 18.36
CA ASN A 47 -8.46 1.86 19.71
C ASN A 47 -8.48 0.52 20.49
N PHE A 48 -8.68 -0.60 19.78
CA PHE A 48 -8.64 -1.94 20.38
C PHE A 48 -7.26 -2.32 20.96
N VAL A 49 -6.23 -1.51 20.74
CA VAL A 49 -4.85 -1.67 21.23
C VAL A 49 -4.41 -0.50 22.15
N GLY A 50 -5.32 0.42 22.52
CA GLY A 50 -5.06 1.47 23.53
C GLY A 50 -4.51 2.80 23.01
N PHE A 51 -4.53 3.05 21.69
CA PHE A 51 -4.24 4.38 21.14
C PHE A 51 -5.43 5.33 21.33
N PRO A 52 -5.22 6.63 21.62
CA PRO A 52 -6.30 7.61 21.75
C PRO A 52 -7.02 7.72 20.41
N SER A 53 -8.16 7.05 20.28
CA SER A 53 -8.90 7.03 19.03
C SER A 53 -9.63 8.35 18.84
N PRO A 54 -9.88 8.76 17.59
CA PRO A 54 -10.89 9.75 17.29
C PRO A 54 -12.22 9.40 17.99
N PRO A 55 -13.04 10.40 18.38
CA PRO A 55 -14.38 10.17 18.91
C PRO A 55 -15.16 9.16 18.06
N MET A 56 -15.78 8.15 18.69
CA MET A 56 -16.42 7.03 17.99
C MET A 56 -17.47 7.46 16.95
N ALA A 57 -18.12 8.61 17.15
CA ALA A 57 -19.02 9.20 16.17
C ALA A 57 -18.34 9.45 14.80
N ILE A 58 -17.12 9.96 14.81
CA ILE A 58 -16.34 10.24 13.59
C ILE A 58 -15.93 8.93 12.91
N ALA A 59 -15.55 7.93 13.69
CA ALA A 59 -15.21 6.60 13.16
C ALA A 59 -16.41 5.93 12.47
N LEU A 60 -17.61 6.05 13.05
CA LEU A 60 -18.85 5.52 12.47
C LEU A 60 -19.27 6.29 11.21
N GLU A 61 -19.03 7.60 11.14
CA GLU A 61 -19.32 8.42 9.97
C GLU A 61 -18.40 8.09 8.78
N LEU A 62 -17.13 7.76 9.06
CA LEU A 62 -16.14 7.39 8.04
C LEU A 62 -16.23 5.92 7.60
N LEU A 63 -16.96 5.08 8.33
CA LEU A 63 -17.09 3.65 8.05
C LEU A 63 -17.51 3.31 6.61
N PRO A 64 -18.50 4.00 5.99
CA PRO A 64 -18.92 3.72 4.61
C PRO A 64 -17.82 3.97 3.56
N VAL A 65 -16.98 4.99 3.78
CA VAL A 65 -15.89 5.34 2.86
C VAL A 65 -14.63 4.51 3.10
N MET A 66 -14.52 3.88 4.28
CA MET A 66 -13.37 3.06 4.68
C MET A 66 -13.63 1.54 4.62
N GLN A 67 -14.77 1.11 4.09
CA GLN A 67 -15.15 -0.31 4.05
C GLN A 67 -14.04 -1.18 3.43
N GLY A 68 -13.47 -0.75 2.31
CA GLY A 68 -12.41 -1.51 1.62
C GLY A 68 -11.14 -1.68 2.46
N ASP A 69 -10.76 -0.69 3.27
CA ASP A 69 -9.59 -0.79 4.13
C ASP A 69 -9.87 -1.63 5.37
N LEU A 70 -11.09 -1.54 5.91
CA LEU A 70 -11.55 -2.39 7.00
C LEU A 70 -11.53 -3.87 6.59
N GLU A 71 -11.99 -4.19 5.38
CA GLU A 71 -11.93 -5.55 4.81
C GLU A 71 -10.49 -6.05 4.69
N LYS A 72 -9.54 -5.21 4.23
CA LYS A 72 -8.11 -5.58 4.17
C LYS A 72 -7.53 -5.86 5.56
N ILE A 73 -7.86 -5.02 6.55
CA ILE A 73 -7.40 -5.17 7.94
C ILE A 73 -7.96 -6.47 8.53
N LEU A 74 -9.26 -6.74 8.37
CA LEU A 74 -9.90 -7.96 8.86
C LEU A 74 -9.37 -9.21 8.16
N THR A 75 -9.14 -9.15 6.85
CA THR A 75 -8.55 -10.25 6.08
C THR A 75 -7.16 -10.58 6.60
N ARG A 76 -6.29 -9.57 6.78
CA ARG A 76 -4.96 -9.77 7.35
C ARG A 76 -5.01 -10.27 8.79
N ALA A 77 -5.90 -9.74 9.62
CA ALA A 77 -6.07 -10.20 11.00
C ALA A 77 -6.48 -11.68 11.05
N SER A 78 -7.40 -12.11 10.19
CA SER A 78 -7.81 -13.52 10.09
C SER A 78 -6.69 -14.45 9.62
N GLN A 79 -5.76 -13.96 8.80
CA GLN A 79 -4.62 -14.73 8.30
C GLN A 79 -3.43 -14.76 9.27
N THR A 80 -3.30 -13.76 10.16
CA THR A 80 -2.15 -13.63 11.07
C THR A 80 -2.13 -14.75 12.13
N GLY A 81 -3.28 -15.34 12.47
CA GLY A 81 -3.34 -16.55 13.30
C GLY A 81 -2.66 -17.77 12.66
N ASN A 82 -2.54 -17.79 11.33
CA ASN A 82 -1.99 -18.91 10.58
C ASN A 82 -0.46 -18.86 10.56
N GLY A 83 0.16 -17.68 10.65
CA GLY A 83 1.63 -17.54 10.61
C GLY A 83 2.32 -18.12 11.84
N LEU A 84 1.77 -17.91 13.04
CA LEU A 84 2.28 -18.60 14.25
C LEU A 84 1.96 -20.10 14.21
N SER A 85 0.82 -20.50 13.64
CA SER A 85 0.46 -21.90 13.46
C SER A 85 1.40 -22.62 12.48
N GLU A 86 1.82 -21.98 11.38
CA GLU A 86 2.80 -22.51 10.44
C GLU A 86 4.19 -22.60 11.07
N LEU A 87 4.64 -21.56 11.78
CA LEU A 87 5.93 -21.60 12.49
C LEU A 87 5.94 -22.65 13.61
N ALA A 88 4.84 -22.80 14.36
CA ALA A 88 4.68 -23.85 15.35
C ALA A 88 4.61 -25.25 14.72
N SER A 89 4.00 -25.37 13.53
CA SER A 89 3.97 -26.62 12.77
C SER A 89 5.36 -27.01 12.25
N VAL A 90 6.17 -26.04 11.81
CA VAL A 90 7.55 -26.26 11.35
C VAL A 90 8.51 -26.57 12.52
N MET A 91 8.25 -26.04 13.72
CA MET A 91 9.08 -26.26 14.91
C MET A 91 8.61 -27.44 15.79
N GLY A 92 7.38 -27.93 15.58
CA GLY A 92 6.71 -28.91 16.45
C GLY A 92 6.64 -30.33 15.92
N GLU A 93 7.09 -30.60 14.70
CA GLU A 93 7.27 -31.98 14.23
C GLU A 93 8.65 -32.53 14.65
N PRO A 94 8.76 -33.80 15.12
CA PRO A 94 10.03 -34.48 15.30
C PRO A 94 10.75 -34.76 13.97
#